data_AF-A0A7S2QZ59-F1
#
_entry.id   AF-A0A7S2QZ59-F1
#
_cell.length_a   1.000
_cell.length_b   1.000
_cell.length_c   1.000
_cell.angle_alpha   90.00
_cell.angle_beta   90.00
_cell.angle_gamma   90.00
#
_symmetry.space_group_name_H-M   'P 1'
#
loop_
_entity.id
_entity.type
_entity.pdbx_description
1 polymer ?
#
loop_
_entity_poly.entity_id
_entity_poly.type
_entity_poly.pdbx_seq_one_letter_code
_entity_poly.pdbx_strand_id
1 'polypeptide(L)'
;MAHYPGRGASPGRGRGRGGRHATNGPSPALITANIKNSKTMDEVLTNARKFMTFLNHIHLSAFWNTLSRLCSTASTSKSWFLDDAYSSTASAATARTTLVVTTSDDIGARELANIVHGLAKCGFTTHTHGEAFEALAKAIAPRVEACAPQEAANVAWAFAKAERVHDDAVFDAIARLVKSRADAFNAQELANVMWAFATIGRNDDEAFA
;
A
#
# COMPACT_ATOMS: atom_id res chain seq x y z
N MET A 1 -22.28 13.96 66.48
CA MET A 1 -20.81 13.96 66.31
C MET A 1 -20.45 12.97 65.22
N ALA A 2 -19.61 13.40 64.29
CA ALA A 2 -19.12 12.66 63.14
C ALA A 2 -18.30 11.42 63.53
N HIS A 3 -18.31 10.36 62.70
CA HIS A 3 -17.14 9.94 61.92
C HIS A 3 -17.43 8.72 61.03
N TYR A 4 -16.82 8.77 59.84
CA TYR A 4 -16.91 7.87 58.69
C TYR A 4 -16.36 6.44 58.91
N PRO A 5 -16.76 5.47 58.05
CA PRO A 5 -16.26 4.09 58.05
C PRO A 5 -14.98 3.94 57.20
N GLY A 6 -14.09 3.03 57.62
CA GLY A 6 -12.84 2.72 56.92
C GLY A 6 -12.74 1.25 56.49
N ARG A 7 -12.56 1.06 55.18
CA ARG A 7 -11.87 -0.04 54.47
C ARG A 7 -12.50 -1.44 54.47
N GLY A 8 -13.37 -1.67 53.49
CA GLY A 8 -13.57 -2.99 52.87
C GLY A 8 -12.57 -3.22 51.74
N ALA A 9 -11.93 -4.38 51.75
CA ALA A 9 -10.98 -4.84 50.73
C ALA A 9 -11.66 -5.03 49.37
N SER A 10 -11.02 -4.54 48.29
CA SER A 10 -11.42 -4.82 46.91
C SER A 10 -10.71 -6.08 46.40
N PRO A 11 -11.39 -7.07 45.80
CA PRO A 11 -10.71 -8.14 45.07
C PRO A 11 -10.21 -7.59 43.73
N GLY A 12 -8.93 -7.82 43.45
CA GLY A 12 -8.29 -7.44 42.20
C GLY A 12 -8.99 -8.08 41.00
N ARG A 13 -9.45 -7.24 40.07
CA ARG A 13 -9.90 -7.69 38.75
C ARG A 13 -8.67 -8.04 37.92
N GLY A 14 -8.29 -9.31 37.94
CA GLY A 14 -7.43 -9.90 36.92
C GLY A 14 -8.12 -9.76 35.56
N ARG A 15 -7.71 -8.77 34.76
CA ARG A 15 -8.05 -8.74 33.34
C ARG A 15 -7.29 -9.88 32.67
N GLY A 16 -7.95 -11.02 32.53
CA GLY A 16 -7.51 -12.09 31.66
C GLY A 16 -7.29 -11.52 30.26
N ARG A 17 -6.02 -11.41 29.85
CA ARG A 17 -5.67 -11.22 28.45
C ARG A 17 -6.17 -12.46 27.71
N GLY A 18 -7.26 -12.28 26.97
CA GLY A 18 -7.79 -13.27 26.04
C GLY A 18 -6.66 -13.84 25.21
N GLY A 19 -6.56 -15.17 25.21
CA GLY A 19 -5.53 -15.94 24.57
C GLY A 19 -5.38 -15.55 23.10
N ARG A 20 -4.16 -15.18 22.71
CA ARG A 20 -3.77 -15.22 21.31
C ARG A 20 -3.64 -16.69 20.95
N HIS A 21 -4.49 -17.15 20.05
CA HIS A 21 -4.22 -18.37 19.30
C HIS A 21 -2.78 -18.28 18.78
N ALA A 22 -1.94 -19.19 19.26
CA ALA A 22 -0.62 -19.40 18.68
C ALA A 22 -0.83 -19.96 17.28
N THR A 23 -0.94 -19.07 16.30
CA THR A 23 -0.74 -19.44 14.90
C THR A 23 0.69 -19.93 14.78
N ASN A 24 0.91 -21.13 14.22
CA ASN A 24 2.23 -21.75 14.01
C ASN A 24 3.16 -20.98 13.05
N GLY A 25 2.99 -19.66 12.91
CA GLY A 25 3.73 -18.78 12.04
C GLY A 25 4.43 -17.65 12.80
N PRO A 26 5.38 -16.96 12.15
CA PRO A 26 6.08 -15.81 12.72
C PRO A 26 5.10 -14.70 13.13
N SER A 27 5.44 -13.98 14.21
CA SER A 27 4.65 -12.83 14.68
C SER A 27 4.45 -11.80 13.55
N PRO A 28 3.22 -11.44 13.17
CA PRO A 28 2.97 -10.45 12.11
C PRO A 28 3.66 -9.11 12.38
N ALA A 29 3.64 -8.65 13.64
CA ALA A 29 4.32 -7.42 14.04
C ALA A 29 5.84 -7.48 13.83
N LEU A 30 6.45 -8.66 14.03
CA LEU A 30 7.88 -8.86 13.80
C LEU A 30 8.19 -8.81 12.29
N ILE A 31 7.36 -9.41 11.44
CA ILE A 31 7.52 -9.35 9.98
C ILE A 31 7.47 -7.90 9.51
N THR A 32 6.44 -7.14 9.91
CA THR A 32 6.33 -5.72 9.58
C THR A 32 7.53 -4.92 10.06
N ALA A 33 8.00 -5.16 11.29
CA ALA A 33 9.14 -4.45 11.85
C ALA A 33 10.43 -4.72 11.05
N ASN A 34 10.69 -5.99 10.71
CA ASN A 34 11.85 -6.37 9.91
C ASN A 34 11.84 -5.68 8.53
N ILE A 35 10.69 -5.69 7.86
CA ILE A 35 10.52 -5.02 6.56
C ILE A 35 10.77 -3.51 6.68
N LYS A 36 10.12 -2.82 7.63
CA LYS A 36 10.21 -1.36 7.77
C LYS A 36 11.60 -0.89 8.17
N ASN A 37 12.34 -1.71 8.92
CA ASN A 37 13.65 -1.35 9.44
C ASN A 37 14.79 -1.62 8.45
N SER A 38 14.55 -2.31 7.34
CA SER A 38 15.54 -2.55 6.29
C SER A 38 16.14 -1.24 5.76
N LYS A 39 17.46 -1.25 5.63
CA LYS A 39 18.31 -0.12 5.20
C LYS A 39 18.80 -0.27 3.77
N THR A 40 18.75 -1.48 3.21
CA THR A 40 19.17 -1.78 1.84
C THR A 40 18.09 -2.54 1.09
N MET A 41 18.13 -2.49 -0.25
CA MET A 41 17.25 -3.29 -1.10
C MET A 41 17.41 -4.79 -0.83
N ASP A 42 18.64 -5.25 -0.64
CA ASP A 42 18.93 -6.65 -0.33
C ASP A 42 18.29 -7.10 1.00
N GLU A 43 18.35 -6.27 2.04
CA GLU A 43 17.73 -6.59 3.33
C GLU A 43 16.20 -6.71 3.23
N VAL A 44 15.53 -5.77 2.55
CA VAL A 44 14.07 -5.80 2.44
C VAL A 44 13.60 -6.97 1.56
N LEU A 45 14.32 -7.27 0.48
CA LEU A 45 14.04 -8.41 -0.40
C LEU A 45 14.31 -9.74 0.31
N THR A 46 15.40 -9.85 1.07
CA THR A 46 15.71 -11.03 1.88
C THR A 46 14.65 -11.28 2.94
N ASN A 47 14.19 -10.23 3.63
CA ASN A 47 13.08 -10.35 4.59
C ASN A 47 11.78 -10.81 3.91
N ALA A 48 11.44 -10.24 2.74
CA ALA A 48 10.26 -10.65 1.99
C ALA A 48 10.35 -12.12 1.56
N ARG A 49 11.50 -12.55 1.00
CA ARG A 49 11.76 -13.94 0.60
C ARG A 49 11.59 -14.91 1.77
N LYS A 50 12.14 -14.57 2.94
CA LYS A 50 12.05 -15.40 4.16
C LYS A 50 10.61 -15.64 4.63
N PHE A 51 9.73 -14.66 4.45
CA PHE A 51 8.37 -14.70 4.97
C PHE A 51 7.29 -14.70 3.88
N MET A 52 7.66 -15.00 2.62
CA MET A 52 6.84 -14.77 1.43
C MET A 52 5.40 -15.32 1.56
N THR A 53 5.26 -16.55 2.07
CA THR A 53 3.96 -17.22 2.26
C THR A 53 3.12 -16.64 3.39
N PHE A 54 3.73 -15.90 4.32
CA PHE A 54 3.08 -15.22 5.45
C PHE A 54 2.81 -13.73 5.18
N LEU A 55 3.24 -13.18 4.03
CA LEU A 55 2.98 -11.77 3.70
C LEU A 55 1.49 -11.60 3.41
N ASN A 56 0.80 -10.80 4.22
CA ASN A 56 -0.58 -10.36 3.98
C ASN A 56 -0.56 -8.91 3.45
N HIS A 57 -1.73 -8.30 3.31
CA HIS A 57 -1.87 -6.95 2.76
C HIS A 57 -1.12 -5.89 3.58
N ILE A 58 -1.07 -6.02 4.91
CA ILE A 58 -0.30 -5.12 5.79
C ILE A 58 1.20 -5.25 5.51
N HIS A 59 1.70 -6.49 5.40
CA HIS A 59 3.12 -6.75 5.13
C HIS A 59 3.52 -6.24 3.74
N LEU A 60 2.71 -6.50 2.72
CA LEU A 60 2.96 -6.08 1.34
C LEU A 60 2.93 -4.55 1.19
N SER A 61 1.98 -3.88 1.86
CA SER A 61 1.95 -2.41 1.91
C SER A 61 3.24 -1.84 2.51
N ALA A 62 3.70 -2.39 3.64
CA ALA A 62 4.96 -1.99 4.26
C ALA A 62 6.18 -2.31 3.37
N PHE A 63 6.15 -3.44 2.68
CA PHE A 63 7.22 -3.92 1.80
C PHE A 63 7.42 -2.99 0.60
N TRP A 64 6.37 -2.76 -0.20
CA TRP A 64 6.46 -1.93 -1.40
C TRP A 64 6.78 -0.48 -1.07
N ASN A 65 6.22 0.05 0.02
CA ASN A 65 6.56 1.39 0.49
C ASN A 65 8.05 1.49 0.89
N THR A 66 8.57 0.49 1.62
CA THR A 66 9.98 0.49 2.02
C THR A 66 10.92 0.29 0.85
N LEU A 67 10.64 -0.68 -0.03
CA LEU A 67 11.45 -0.98 -1.19
C LEU A 67 11.53 0.22 -2.13
N SER A 68 10.40 0.90 -2.42
CA SER A 68 10.39 2.03 -3.34
C SER A 68 11.26 3.22 -2.87
N ARG A 69 11.29 3.47 -1.55
CA ARG A 69 12.20 4.45 -0.94
C ARG A 69 13.66 4.05 -1.16
N LEU A 70 13.99 2.78 -0.98
CA LEU A 70 15.35 2.25 -1.15
C LEU A 70 15.80 2.24 -2.62
N CYS A 71 14.90 1.91 -3.56
CA CYS A 71 15.15 2.04 -5.01
C CYS A 71 15.43 3.48 -5.43
N SER A 72 14.78 4.46 -4.79
CA SER A 72 14.97 5.88 -5.12
C SER A 72 16.32 6.43 -4.64
N THR A 73 16.88 5.84 -3.59
CA THR A 73 18.18 6.24 -3.02
C THR A 73 19.35 5.45 -3.59
N ALA A 74 19.08 4.24 -4.08
CA ALA A 74 20.11 3.40 -4.67
C ALA A 74 20.38 3.86 -6.11
N SER A 75 21.65 3.81 -6.53
CA SER A 75 22.03 3.98 -7.94
C SER A 75 21.69 2.72 -8.76
N THR A 76 20.47 2.22 -8.60
CA THR A 76 19.98 1.01 -9.26
C THR A 76 19.42 1.31 -10.63
N SER A 77 19.59 0.36 -11.56
CA SER A 77 18.93 0.42 -12.86
C SER A 77 17.41 0.57 -12.69
N LYS A 78 16.76 1.28 -13.62
CA LYS A 78 15.30 1.33 -13.72
C LYS A 78 14.67 -0.07 -13.86
N SER A 79 15.47 -1.05 -14.29
CA SER A 79 15.10 -2.45 -14.47
C SER A 79 15.83 -3.40 -13.51
N TRP A 80 16.17 -2.97 -12.29
CA TRP A 80 16.86 -3.79 -11.28
C TRP A 80 16.18 -5.16 -11.04
N PHE A 81 14.87 -5.25 -11.24
CA PHE A 81 14.10 -6.48 -11.11
C PHE A 81 14.34 -7.49 -12.25
N LEU A 82 15.15 -7.14 -13.25
CA LEU A 82 15.65 -8.07 -14.29
C LEU A 82 17.06 -8.61 -13.97
N ASP A 83 17.72 -8.05 -12.96
CA ASP A 83 19.01 -8.55 -12.49
C ASP A 83 18.84 -9.95 -11.88
N ASP A 84 19.74 -10.88 -12.20
CA ASP A 84 19.74 -12.26 -11.69
C ASP A 84 19.67 -12.32 -10.17
N ALA A 85 20.27 -11.35 -9.47
CA ALA A 85 20.24 -11.28 -8.01
C ALA A 85 18.83 -11.03 -7.44
N TYR A 86 17.96 -10.33 -8.19
CA TYR A 86 16.68 -9.83 -7.67
C TYR A 86 15.45 -10.37 -8.38
N SER A 87 15.57 -10.83 -9.62
CA SER A 87 14.46 -11.17 -10.50
C SER A 87 13.48 -12.19 -9.90
N SER A 88 14.01 -13.28 -9.32
CA SER A 88 13.19 -14.30 -8.67
C SER A 88 12.39 -13.75 -7.47
N THR A 89 13.02 -12.91 -6.63
CA THR A 89 12.34 -12.37 -5.45
C THR A 89 11.33 -11.29 -5.83
N ALA A 90 11.65 -10.45 -6.83
CA ALA A 90 10.73 -9.47 -7.37
C ALA A 90 9.48 -10.14 -7.95
N SER A 91 9.66 -11.16 -8.79
CA SER A 91 8.56 -11.94 -9.38
C SER A 91 7.70 -12.64 -8.31
N ALA A 92 8.33 -13.25 -7.30
CA ALA A 92 7.59 -13.87 -6.21
C ALA A 92 6.78 -12.85 -5.38
N ALA A 93 7.35 -11.65 -5.13
CA ALA A 93 6.68 -10.59 -4.39
C ALA A 93 5.49 -10.01 -5.18
N THR A 94 5.61 -9.85 -6.50
CA THR A 94 4.51 -9.37 -7.36
C THR A 94 3.41 -10.41 -7.46
N ALA A 95 3.75 -11.70 -7.66
CA ALA A 95 2.78 -12.80 -7.64
C ALA A 95 2.05 -12.90 -6.29
N ARG A 96 2.78 -12.78 -5.17
CA ARG A 96 2.17 -12.74 -3.84
C ARG A 96 1.25 -11.54 -3.65
N THR A 97 1.62 -10.40 -4.22
CA THR A 97 0.77 -9.20 -4.22
C THR A 97 -0.53 -9.46 -4.94
N THR A 98 -0.48 -9.96 -6.18
CA THR A 98 -1.67 -10.32 -6.97
C THR A 98 -2.59 -11.28 -6.22
N LEU A 99 -2.03 -12.34 -5.63
CA LEU A 99 -2.80 -13.30 -4.82
C LEU A 99 -3.49 -12.63 -3.64
N VAL A 100 -2.77 -11.83 -2.85
CA VAL A 100 -3.35 -11.21 -1.64
C VAL A 100 -4.41 -10.17 -2.01
N VAL A 101 -4.18 -9.30 -2.99
CA VAL A 101 -5.16 -8.27 -3.35
C VAL A 101 -6.45 -8.85 -3.94
N THR A 102 -6.38 -10.06 -4.51
CA THR A 102 -7.55 -10.76 -5.07
C THR A 102 -8.29 -11.65 -4.06
N THR A 103 -7.68 -11.97 -2.92
CA THR A 103 -8.24 -12.94 -1.95
C THR A 103 -8.48 -12.36 -0.56
N SER A 104 -7.94 -11.19 -0.23
CA SER A 104 -8.09 -10.56 1.08
C SER A 104 -9.37 -9.71 1.12
N ASP A 105 -10.34 -10.08 1.94
CA ASP A 105 -11.58 -9.31 2.11
C ASP A 105 -11.39 -8.06 3.00
N ASP A 106 -10.32 -8.02 3.79
CA ASP A 106 -10.02 -6.99 4.78
C ASP A 106 -9.02 -5.93 4.28
N ILE A 107 -8.62 -5.98 3.02
CA ILE A 107 -7.67 -5.02 2.46
C ILE A 107 -8.30 -3.62 2.31
N GLY A 108 -7.67 -2.63 2.94
CA GLY A 108 -8.09 -1.24 2.93
C GLY A 108 -7.53 -0.41 1.76
N ALA A 109 -8.13 0.76 1.55
CA ALA A 109 -7.75 1.71 0.49
C ALA A 109 -6.30 2.19 0.63
N ARG A 110 -5.89 2.52 1.86
CA ARG A 110 -4.51 2.94 2.17
C ARG A 110 -3.48 1.87 1.84
N GLU A 111 -3.75 0.61 2.21
CA GLU A 111 -2.84 -0.48 1.93
C GLU A 111 -2.66 -0.67 0.42
N LEU A 112 -3.77 -0.67 -0.33
CA LEU A 112 -3.77 -0.73 -1.81
C LEU A 112 -3.02 0.44 -2.44
N ALA A 113 -3.27 1.67 -1.99
CA ALA A 113 -2.60 2.88 -2.49
C ALA A 113 -1.09 2.80 -2.31
N ASN A 114 -0.62 2.36 -1.14
CA ASN A 114 0.80 2.16 -0.88
C ASN A 114 1.42 1.04 -1.74
N ILE A 115 0.69 -0.05 -1.98
CA ILE A 115 1.15 -1.15 -2.83
C ILE A 115 1.33 -0.67 -4.27
N VAL A 116 0.30 -0.08 -4.88
CA VAL A 116 0.37 0.33 -6.29
C VAL A 116 1.37 1.45 -6.52
N HIS A 117 1.45 2.41 -5.59
CA HIS A 117 2.45 3.48 -5.64
C HIS A 117 3.88 2.92 -5.51
N GLY A 118 4.10 2.00 -4.58
CA GLY A 118 5.40 1.37 -4.39
C GLY A 118 5.84 0.58 -5.62
N LEU A 119 4.94 -0.20 -6.23
CA LEU A 119 5.20 -0.93 -7.48
C LEU A 119 5.62 0.01 -8.62
N ALA A 120 4.80 1.02 -8.93
CA ALA A 120 5.10 1.97 -10.00
C ALA A 120 6.41 2.73 -9.74
N LYS A 121 6.68 3.10 -8.48
CA LYS A 121 7.90 3.81 -8.08
C LYS A 121 9.15 2.92 -8.12
N CYS A 122 9.01 1.61 -7.92
CA CYS A 122 10.06 0.62 -8.13
C CYS A 122 10.38 0.39 -9.62
N GLY A 123 9.64 0.99 -10.55
CA GLY A 123 9.86 0.86 -11.99
C GLY A 123 9.03 -0.23 -12.67
N PHE A 124 8.13 -0.89 -11.94
CA PHE A 124 7.21 -1.84 -12.54
C PHE A 124 6.15 -1.12 -13.37
N THR A 125 5.79 -1.73 -14.50
CA THR A 125 4.84 -1.19 -15.48
C THR A 125 3.88 -2.28 -15.94
N THR A 126 2.85 -1.90 -16.70
CA THR A 126 1.94 -2.86 -17.35
C THR A 126 2.68 -3.87 -18.22
N HIS A 127 3.73 -3.46 -18.92
CA HIS A 127 4.50 -4.34 -19.80
C HIS A 127 5.30 -5.42 -19.06
N THR A 128 5.66 -5.18 -17.80
CA THR A 128 6.43 -6.14 -17.01
C THR A 128 5.56 -6.93 -16.04
N HIS A 129 4.53 -6.31 -15.46
CA HIS A 129 3.72 -6.86 -14.38
C HIS A 129 2.23 -6.46 -14.48
N GLY A 130 1.68 -6.55 -15.69
CA GLY A 130 0.30 -6.17 -16.00
C GLY A 130 -0.75 -6.83 -15.10
N GLU A 131 -0.61 -8.12 -14.81
CA GLU A 131 -1.56 -8.86 -13.95
C GLU A 131 -1.68 -8.25 -12.54
N ALA A 132 -0.56 -7.80 -11.95
CA ALA A 132 -0.56 -7.18 -10.64
C ALA A 132 -1.27 -5.82 -10.67
N PHE A 133 -1.02 -5.01 -11.70
CA PHE A 133 -1.71 -3.72 -11.88
C PHE A 133 -3.21 -3.89 -12.16
N GLU A 134 -3.59 -4.88 -12.97
CA GLU A 134 -5.00 -5.18 -13.23
C GLU A 134 -5.74 -5.60 -11.95
N ALA A 135 -5.12 -6.46 -11.14
CA ALA A 135 -5.68 -6.88 -9.86
C ALA A 135 -5.81 -5.70 -8.88
N LEU A 136 -4.80 -4.82 -8.84
CA LEU A 136 -4.84 -3.60 -8.04
C LEU A 136 -5.91 -2.63 -8.51
N ALA A 137 -6.10 -2.46 -9.82
CA ALA A 137 -7.14 -1.61 -10.40
C ALA A 137 -8.53 -2.04 -9.91
N LYS A 138 -8.83 -3.33 -10.05
CA LYS A 138 -10.10 -3.94 -9.61
C LYS A 138 -10.30 -3.79 -8.10
N ALA A 139 -9.23 -3.91 -7.31
CA ALA A 139 -9.31 -3.78 -5.86
C ALA A 139 -9.48 -2.33 -5.40
N ILE A 140 -8.76 -1.37 -5.98
CA ILE A 140 -8.76 0.03 -5.52
C ILE A 140 -9.93 0.85 -6.06
N ALA A 141 -10.39 0.62 -7.28
CA ALA A 141 -11.47 1.41 -7.89
C ALA A 141 -12.70 1.60 -6.98
N PRO A 142 -13.29 0.54 -6.37
CA PRO A 142 -14.44 0.71 -5.48
C PRO A 142 -14.10 1.31 -4.10
N ARG A 143 -12.83 1.53 -3.80
CA ARG A 143 -12.31 1.99 -2.50
C ARG A 143 -11.69 3.38 -2.55
N VAL A 144 -11.58 4.01 -3.73
CA VAL A 144 -10.93 5.32 -3.89
C VAL A 144 -11.56 6.38 -2.99
N GLU A 145 -12.88 6.40 -2.80
CA GLU A 145 -13.55 7.41 -1.96
C GLU A 145 -13.16 7.35 -0.47
N ALA A 146 -12.61 6.21 -0.03
CA ALA A 146 -12.07 6.01 1.31
C ALA A 146 -10.57 6.37 1.41
N CYS A 147 -9.90 6.68 0.30
CA CYS A 147 -8.54 7.19 0.31
C CYS A 147 -8.49 8.58 0.96
N ALA A 148 -7.41 8.83 1.70
CA ALA A 148 -6.98 10.19 1.98
C ALA A 148 -6.55 10.90 0.66
N PRO A 149 -6.57 12.24 0.59
CA PRO A 149 -6.12 12.99 -0.59
C PRO A 149 -4.75 12.55 -1.14
N GLN A 150 -3.76 12.40 -0.25
CA GLN A 150 -2.44 11.90 -0.60
C GLN A 150 -2.46 10.49 -1.23
N GLU A 151 -3.31 9.60 -0.72
CA GLU A 151 -3.42 8.23 -1.21
C GLU A 151 -4.05 8.20 -2.60
N ALA A 152 -5.11 9.00 -2.83
CA ALA A 152 -5.72 9.14 -4.15
C ALA A 152 -4.76 9.74 -5.18
N ALA A 153 -3.99 10.77 -4.80
CA ALA A 153 -2.96 11.35 -5.65
C ALA A 153 -1.86 10.34 -6.00
N ASN A 154 -1.43 9.52 -5.03
CA ASN A 154 -0.45 8.45 -5.26
C ASN A 154 -1.01 7.36 -6.19
N VAL A 155 -2.29 7.00 -6.06
CA VAL A 155 -2.96 6.06 -6.98
C VAL A 155 -2.97 6.65 -8.39
N ALA A 156 -3.46 7.89 -8.58
CA ALA A 156 -3.50 8.54 -9.89
C ALA A 156 -2.12 8.52 -10.57
N TRP A 157 -1.09 8.98 -9.84
CA TRP A 157 0.28 9.00 -10.34
C TRP A 157 0.81 7.62 -10.68
N ALA A 158 0.53 6.61 -9.85
CA ALA A 158 1.02 5.25 -10.06
C ALA A 158 0.43 4.61 -11.31
N PHE A 159 -0.88 4.76 -11.54
CA PHE A 159 -1.56 4.25 -12.72
C PHE A 159 -1.07 4.95 -13.99
N ALA A 160 -0.97 6.28 -13.97
CA ALA A 160 -0.43 7.03 -15.11
C ALA A 160 1.03 6.64 -15.43
N LYS A 161 1.88 6.55 -14.40
CA LYS A 161 3.29 6.14 -14.56
C LYS A 161 3.44 4.71 -15.08
N ALA A 162 2.57 3.80 -14.68
CA ALA A 162 2.57 2.42 -15.14
C ALA A 162 1.93 2.23 -16.53
N GLU A 163 1.57 3.34 -17.20
CA GLU A 163 0.95 3.37 -18.53
C GLU A 163 -0.43 2.69 -18.55
N ARG A 164 -1.18 2.77 -17.43
CA ARG A 164 -2.54 2.23 -17.28
C ARG A 164 -3.61 3.18 -17.80
N VAL A 165 -3.58 3.46 -19.09
CA VAL A 165 -4.49 4.44 -19.73
C VAL A 165 -5.97 4.02 -19.77
N HIS A 166 -6.27 2.72 -19.61
CA HIS A 166 -7.64 2.17 -19.74
C HIS A 166 -8.31 1.83 -18.41
N ASP A 167 -7.74 2.21 -17.26
CA ASP A 167 -8.37 1.99 -15.95
C ASP A 167 -9.37 3.09 -15.60
N ASP A 168 -10.34 3.29 -16.50
CA ASP A 168 -11.36 4.34 -16.44
C ASP A 168 -12.04 4.39 -15.07
N ALA A 169 -12.41 3.23 -14.52
CA ALA A 169 -13.06 3.15 -13.21
C ALA A 169 -12.23 3.73 -12.05
N VAL A 170 -10.89 3.62 -12.11
CA VAL A 170 -10.00 4.20 -11.11
C VAL A 170 -9.97 5.72 -11.27
N PHE A 171 -9.75 6.20 -12.49
CA PHE A 171 -9.66 7.64 -12.76
C PHE A 171 -10.99 8.36 -12.53
N ASP A 172 -12.13 7.78 -12.93
CA ASP A 172 -13.46 8.33 -12.66
C ASP A 172 -13.71 8.47 -11.15
N ALA A 173 -13.29 7.48 -10.36
CA ALA A 173 -13.45 7.53 -8.91
C ALA A 173 -12.55 8.61 -8.27
N ILE A 174 -11.34 8.82 -8.80
CA ILE A 174 -10.44 9.88 -8.36
C ILE A 174 -11.01 11.26 -8.72
N ALA A 175 -11.55 11.43 -9.93
CA ALA A 175 -12.20 12.67 -10.36
C ALA A 175 -13.37 13.03 -9.44
N ARG A 176 -14.24 12.06 -9.12
CA ARG A 176 -15.34 12.25 -8.15
C ARG A 176 -14.82 12.66 -6.78
N LEU A 177 -13.77 12.00 -6.28
CA LEU A 177 -13.18 12.32 -5.00
C LEU A 177 -12.63 13.76 -4.96
N VAL A 178 -11.87 14.15 -5.98
CA VAL A 178 -11.33 15.53 -6.11
C VAL A 178 -12.47 16.53 -6.15
N LYS A 179 -13.49 16.33 -6.99
CA LYS A 179 -14.67 17.21 -7.06
C LYS A 179 -15.39 17.34 -5.71
N SER A 180 -15.47 16.26 -4.95
CA SER A 180 -16.18 16.25 -3.66
C SER A 180 -15.37 16.81 -2.48
N ARG A 181 -14.04 16.87 -2.58
CA ARG A 181 -13.14 17.19 -1.46
C ARG A 181 -11.91 17.99 -1.90
N ALA A 182 -12.05 18.86 -2.90
CA ALA A 182 -10.91 19.58 -3.50
C ALA A 182 -10.10 20.39 -2.46
N ASP A 183 -10.79 20.96 -1.47
CA ASP A 183 -10.25 21.72 -0.35
C ASP A 183 -9.40 20.88 0.63
N ALA A 184 -9.57 19.56 0.64
CA ALA A 184 -8.77 18.65 1.46
C ALA A 184 -7.43 18.29 0.80
N PHE A 185 -7.28 18.48 -0.51
CA PHE A 185 -6.02 18.22 -1.20
C PHE A 185 -5.08 19.42 -1.05
N ASN A 186 -3.80 19.14 -0.81
CA ASN A 186 -2.79 20.18 -0.94
C ASN A 186 -2.35 20.36 -2.42
N ALA A 187 -1.60 21.43 -2.69
CA ALA A 187 -1.16 21.77 -4.04
C ALA A 187 -0.35 20.66 -4.73
N GLN A 188 0.50 19.93 -4.00
CA GLN A 188 1.31 18.86 -4.56
C GLN A 188 0.45 17.64 -4.95
N GLU A 189 -0.55 17.32 -4.13
CA GLU A 189 -1.48 16.23 -4.39
C GLU A 189 -2.36 16.52 -5.61
N LEU A 190 -2.92 17.73 -5.70
CA LEU A 190 -3.65 18.17 -6.89
C LEU A 190 -2.77 18.17 -8.13
N ALA A 191 -1.54 18.69 -8.05
CA ALA A 191 -0.60 18.67 -9.16
C ALA A 191 -0.30 17.24 -9.65
N ASN A 192 -0.15 16.28 -8.73
CA ASN A 192 0.04 14.88 -9.10
C ASN A 192 -1.19 14.29 -9.79
N VAL A 193 -2.40 14.59 -9.31
CA VAL A 193 -3.63 14.14 -9.97
C VAL A 193 -3.75 14.76 -11.36
N MET A 194 -3.59 16.08 -11.50
CA MET A 194 -3.66 16.76 -12.81
C MET A 194 -2.61 16.23 -13.79
N TRP A 195 -1.37 16.04 -13.33
CA TRP A 195 -0.31 15.43 -14.14
C TRP A 195 -0.69 14.03 -14.60
N ALA A 196 -1.29 13.22 -13.73
CA ALA A 196 -1.70 11.86 -14.06
C ALA A 196 -2.80 11.85 -15.15
N PHE A 197 -3.84 12.69 -15.00
CA PHE A 197 -4.93 12.82 -15.98
C PHE A 197 -4.41 13.32 -17.34
N ALA A 198 -3.56 14.33 -17.35
CA ALA A 198 -2.93 14.82 -18.56
C ALA A 198 -2.04 13.75 -19.23
N THR A 199 -1.28 12.98 -18.44
CA THR A 199 -0.39 11.91 -18.93
C THR A 199 -1.15 10.80 -19.64
N ILE A 200 -2.35 10.44 -19.15
CA ILE A 200 -3.18 9.42 -19.81
C ILE A 200 -4.09 10.01 -20.90
N GLY A 201 -3.99 11.31 -21.20
CA GLY A 201 -4.79 11.97 -22.22
C GLY A 201 -6.26 12.16 -21.87
N ARG A 202 -6.61 12.13 -20.58
CA ARG A 202 -7.96 12.43 -20.10
C ARG A 202 -8.07 13.90 -19.70
N ASN A 203 -8.88 14.64 -20.46
CA ASN A 203 -9.33 15.97 -20.07
C ASN A 203 -10.66 15.80 -19.33
N ASP A 204 -10.63 15.89 -18.01
CA ASP A 204 -11.84 15.95 -17.19
C ASP A 204 -12.07 17.40 -16.79
N ASP A 205 -12.48 18.21 -17.79
CA ASP A 205 -12.59 19.67 -17.68
C ASP A 205 -13.54 20.08 -16.54
N GLU A 206 -14.51 19.24 -16.18
CA GLU A 206 -15.41 19.48 -15.04
C GLU A 206 -14.84 19.08 -13.67
N ALA A 207 -13.85 18.18 -13.61
CA ALA A 207 -13.20 17.80 -12.37
C ALA A 207 -12.13 18.82 -11.93
N PHE A 208 -11.62 19.63 -12.86
CA PHE A 208 -10.52 20.58 -12.64
C PHE A 208 -10.86 22.05 -13.00
N ALA A 209 -12.15 22.36 -13.22
CA ALA A 209 -12.67 23.74 -13.32
C ALA A 209 -12.91 24.35 -11.93
#